data_AF-A0A1D1ZPC6-F1
#
_entry.id   AF-A0A1D1ZPC6-F1
#
_cell.length_a   1.000
_cell.length_b   1.000
_cell.length_c   1.000
_cell.angle_alpha   90.00
_cell.angle_beta   90.00
_cell.angle_gamma   90.00
#
_symmetry.space_group_name_H-M   'P 1'
#
loop_
_entity.id
_entity.type
_entity.pdbx_description
1 polymer ?
#
loop_
_entity_poly.entity_id
_entity_poly.type
_entity_poly.pdbx_seq_one_letter_code
_entity_poly.pdbx_strand_id
1 'polypeptide(L)'
;AALGAALAAALESAPAPEVERAAWALQALDWGGGPGLADALARAALRTLGALSAAGLALCVCTSGAAADAAGEPVDRHTLRALSVAMRSRLHALGPGDRARLLQALGRLARRTPGGAPAPELLDLLQLLADSVRADDLARLDPVGAAAALAACAHLPRHPGRLVETLKSNLLRHLQSFPHDQLDNAAQALACLSPEDAASRAALEARLHQLKLG
;
A
#
# COMPACT_ATOMS: atom_id res chain seq x y z
N ALA A 1 -7.48 -8.65 -20.24
CA ALA A 1 -6.23 -8.21 -20.90
C ALA A 1 -6.46 -7.01 -21.83
N ALA A 2 -7.26 -7.13 -22.90
CA ALA A 2 -7.45 -6.06 -23.90
C ALA A 2 -7.94 -4.71 -23.32
N LEU A 3 -8.89 -4.74 -22.38
CA LEU A 3 -9.37 -3.52 -21.70
C LEU A 3 -8.26 -2.82 -20.88
N GLY A 4 -7.37 -3.58 -20.25
CA GLY A 4 -6.23 -3.04 -19.50
C GLY A 4 -5.22 -2.33 -20.38
N ALA A 5 -4.88 -2.93 -21.52
CA ALA A 5 -4.00 -2.30 -22.50
C ALA A 5 -4.62 -1.04 -23.11
N ALA A 6 -5.93 -1.06 -23.42
CA ALA A 6 -6.63 0.11 -23.94
C ALA A 6 -6.68 1.26 -22.92
N LEU A 7 -6.93 0.95 -21.65
CA LEU A 7 -6.92 1.96 -20.58
C LEU A 7 -5.51 2.50 -20.32
N ALA A 8 -4.50 1.63 -20.33
CA ALA A 8 -3.10 2.04 -20.21
C ALA A 8 -2.72 3.03 -21.34
N ALA A 9 -3.11 2.74 -22.59
CA ALA A 9 -2.89 3.65 -23.71
C ALA A 9 -3.67 4.97 -23.57
N ALA A 10 -4.92 4.94 -23.10
CA ALA A 10 -5.71 6.15 -22.85
C ALA A 10 -5.06 7.05 -21.79
N LEU A 11 -4.48 6.46 -20.75
CA LEU A 11 -3.74 7.19 -19.72
C LEU A 11 -2.48 7.87 -20.25
N GLU A 12 -1.94 7.49 -21.41
CA GLU A 12 -0.71 8.10 -21.95
C GLU A 12 -0.88 9.56 -22.39
N SER A 13 -2.10 10.02 -22.63
CA SER A 13 -2.38 11.41 -23.04
C SER A 13 -3.41 12.11 -22.14
N ALA A 14 -3.94 11.42 -21.13
CA ALA A 14 -4.98 11.94 -20.26
C ALA A 14 -4.50 13.16 -19.43
N PRO A 15 -5.31 14.24 -19.34
CA PRO A 15 -5.06 15.36 -18.43
C PRO A 15 -5.31 14.98 -16.96
N ALA A 16 -4.81 15.79 -16.03
CA ALA A 16 -4.85 15.49 -14.58
C ALA A 16 -6.25 15.09 -14.04
N PRO A 17 -7.37 15.77 -14.40
CA PRO A 17 -8.69 15.39 -13.91
C PRO A 17 -9.16 14.02 -14.43
N GLU A 18 -8.67 13.58 -15.59
CA GLU A 18 -8.97 12.25 -16.13
C GLU A 18 -8.11 11.17 -15.46
N VAL A 19 -6.85 11.49 -15.16
CA VAL A 19 -5.97 10.61 -14.38
C VAL A 19 -6.57 10.37 -12.98
N GLU A 20 -7.02 11.43 -12.29
CA GLU A 20 -7.68 11.29 -10.98
C GLU A 20 -8.97 10.47 -11.07
N ARG A 21 -9.83 10.75 -12.05
CA ARG A 21 -11.07 9.98 -12.27
C ARG A 21 -10.78 8.51 -12.58
N ALA A 22 -9.75 8.24 -13.37
CA ALA A 22 -9.33 6.87 -13.67
C ALA A 22 -8.87 6.17 -12.39
N ALA A 23 -8.04 6.82 -11.56
CA ALA A 23 -7.60 6.24 -10.29
C ALA A 23 -8.78 5.95 -9.35
N TRP A 24 -9.78 6.84 -9.29
CA TRP A 24 -11.01 6.62 -8.52
C TRP A 24 -11.84 5.46 -9.05
N ALA A 25 -12.04 5.40 -10.37
CA ALA A 25 -12.79 4.32 -11.00
C ALA A 25 -12.11 2.96 -10.78
N LEU A 26 -10.79 2.91 -10.94
CA LEU A 26 -9.99 1.70 -10.71
C LEU A 26 -10.05 1.24 -9.26
N GLN A 27 -9.93 2.16 -8.30
CA GLN A 27 -10.08 1.84 -6.88
C GLN A 27 -11.49 1.35 -6.54
N ALA A 28 -12.53 1.98 -7.07
CA ALA A 28 -13.92 1.62 -6.80
C ALA A 28 -14.31 0.24 -7.37
N LEU A 29 -13.68 -0.15 -8.48
CA LEU A 29 -13.92 -1.45 -9.12
C LEU A 29 -13.15 -2.59 -8.46
N ASP A 30 -12.29 -2.30 -7.47
CA ASP A 30 -11.28 -3.22 -6.92
C ASP A 30 -10.52 -3.95 -8.03
N TRP A 31 -10.36 -3.28 -9.18
CA TRP A 31 -9.84 -3.91 -10.37
C TRP A 31 -8.33 -3.85 -10.33
N GLY A 32 -7.72 -5.00 -10.11
CA GLY A 32 -6.28 -5.22 -10.15
C GLY A 32 -5.59 -4.87 -11.49
N GLY A 33 -6.35 -4.46 -12.49
CA GLY A 33 -5.83 -4.01 -13.77
C GLY A 33 -5.49 -5.14 -14.73
N GLY A 34 -5.18 -4.74 -15.96
CA GLY A 34 -4.50 -5.59 -16.94
C GLY A 34 -3.05 -5.15 -17.11
N PRO A 35 -2.29 -5.86 -17.94
CA PRO A 35 -0.85 -5.67 -18.00
C PRO A 35 -0.45 -4.25 -18.40
N GLY A 36 0.52 -3.68 -17.67
CA GLY A 36 1.05 -2.34 -17.86
C GLY A 36 0.20 -1.20 -17.28
N LEU A 37 -0.98 -1.49 -16.70
CA LEU A 37 -1.87 -0.44 -16.19
C LEU A 37 -1.31 0.28 -14.96
N ALA A 38 -0.71 -0.46 -14.02
CA ALA A 38 -0.13 0.09 -12.80
C ALA A 38 0.94 1.15 -13.13
N ASP A 39 1.79 0.81 -14.10
CA ASP A 39 2.90 1.60 -14.60
C ASP A 39 2.43 2.77 -15.47
N ALA A 40 1.42 2.55 -16.33
CA ALA A 40 0.79 3.63 -17.11
C ALA A 40 0.13 4.68 -16.22
N LEU A 41 -0.59 4.27 -15.17
CA LEU A 41 -1.19 5.19 -14.20
C LEU A 41 -0.12 5.97 -13.43
N ALA A 42 0.95 5.30 -13.00
CA ALA A 42 2.06 5.93 -12.29
C ALA A 42 2.77 6.98 -13.17
N ARG A 43 3.02 6.66 -14.44
CA ARG A 43 3.56 7.61 -15.42
C ARG A 43 2.62 8.78 -15.71
N ALA A 44 1.32 8.51 -15.88
CA ALA A 44 0.33 9.55 -16.13
C ALA A 44 0.24 10.53 -14.94
N ALA A 45 0.28 10.00 -13.72
CA ALA A 45 0.33 10.80 -12.51
C ALA A 45 1.60 11.65 -12.43
N LEU A 46 2.76 11.09 -12.82
CA LEU A 46 4.01 11.83 -12.86
C LEU A 46 3.99 12.97 -13.88
N ARG A 47 3.45 12.76 -15.08
CA ARG A 47 3.33 13.82 -16.10
C ARG A 47 2.39 14.96 -15.68
N THR A 48 1.33 14.62 -14.94
CA THR A 48 0.28 15.56 -14.54
C THR A 48 0.45 16.10 -13.12
N LEU A 49 1.61 15.84 -12.50
CA LEU A 49 1.87 16.02 -11.08
C LEU A 49 1.58 17.44 -10.57
N GLY A 50 1.90 18.46 -11.36
CA GLY A 50 1.65 19.86 -11.01
C GLY A 50 0.16 20.22 -10.87
N ALA A 51 -0.72 19.45 -11.49
CA ALA A 51 -2.17 19.69 -11.51
C ALA A 51 -2.96 18.67 -10.67
N LEU A 52 -2.34 17.57 -10.21
CA LEU A 52 -2.97 16.63 -9.29
C LEU A 52 -3.15 17.24 -7.90
N SER A 53 -4.30 16.99 -7.30
CA SER A 53 -4.54 17.20 -5.87
C SER A 53 -3.67 16.26 -5.02
N ALA A 54 -3.52 16.55 -3.73
CA ALA A 54 -2.82 15.65 -2.81
C ALA A 54 -3.53 14.29 -2.71
N ALA A 55 -4.87 14.31 -2.59
CA ALA A 55 -5.69 13.11 -2.57
C ALA A 55 -5.62 12.35 -3.90
N GLY A 56 -5.66 13.04 -5.04
CA GLY A 56 -5.51 12.43 -6.37
C GLY A 56 -4.15 11.76 -6.56
N LEU A 57 -3.06 12.41 -6.12
CA LEU A 57 -1.73 11.81 -6.14
C LEU A 57 -1.65 10.57 -5.23
N ALA A 58 -2.16 10.67 -3.99
CA ALA A 58 -2.21 9.54 -3.07
C ALA A 58 -3.03 8.38 -3.65
N LEU A 59 -4.14 8.68 -4.32
CA LEU A 59 -4.99 7.71 -4.98
C LEU A 59 -4.31 7.03 -6.16
N CYS A 60 -3.58 7.78 -6.98
CA CYS A 60 -2.79 7.21 -8.08
C CYS A 60 -1.76 6.22 -7.52
N VAL A 61 -1.04 6.60 -6.46
CA VAL A 61 -0.11 5.70 -5.75
C VAL A 61 -0.84 4.47 -5.19
N CYS A 62 -2.00 4.65 -4.57
CA CYS A 62 -2.81 3.56 -4.03
C CYS A 62 -3.21 2.55 -5.09
N THR A 63 -3.71 3.07 -6.20
CA THR A 63 -4.23 2.30 -7.31
C THR A 63 -3.12 1.59 -8.07
N SER A 64 -1.99 2.27 -8.32
CA SER A 64 -0.80 1.64 -8.90
C SER A 64 -0.26 0.52 -8.01
N GLY A 65 -0.27 0.70 -6.68
CA GLY A 65 0.14 -0.34 -5.74
C GLY A 65 -0.78 -1.56 -5.70
N ALA A 66 -2.09 -1.33 -5.75
CA ALA A 66 -3.07 -2.42 -5.84
C ALA A 66 -2.97 -3.18 -7.17
N ALA A 67 -2.85 -2.46 -8.28
CA ALA A 67 -2.71 -3.07 -9.61
C ALA A 67 -1.40 -3.85 -9.76
N ALA A 68 -0.28 -3.32 -9.25
CA ALA A 68 1.00 -4.03 -9.23
C ALA A 68 0.92 -5.36 -8.47
N ASP A 69 0.21 -5.39 -7.33
CA ASP A 69 0.06 -6.61 -6.53
C ASP A 69 -0.83 -7.66 -7.23
N ALA A 70 -1.94 -7.22 -7.81
CA ALA A 70 -2.88 -8.11 -8.50
C ALA A 70 -2.35 -8.67 -9.83
N ALA A 71 -1.61 -7.85 -10.59
CA ALA A 71 -1.00 -8.28 -11.85
C ALA A 71 0.38 -8.96 -11.64
N GLY A 72 0.96 -8.86 -10.44
CA GLY A 72 2.33 -9.31 -10.18
C GLY A 72 3.39 -8.49 -10.92
N GLU A 73 3.07 -7.25 -11.28
CA GLU A 73 3.89 -6.41 -12.14
C GLU A 73 4.72 -5.40 -11.34
N PRO A 74 6.02 -5.22 -11.65
CA PRO A 74 6.82 -4.18 -11.03
C PRO A 74 6.48 -2.79 -11.60
N VAL A 75 6.50 -1.77 -10.75
CA VAL A 75 6.47 -0.36 -11.17
C VAL A 75 7.91 0.15 -11.29
N ASP A 76 8.19 0.95 -12.32
CA ASP A 76 9.51 1.54 -12.53
C ASP A 76 10.01 2.34 -11.30
N ARG A 77 11.28 2.11 -10.91
CA ARG A 77 11.89 2.73 -9.73
C ARG A 77 11.99 4.25 -9.84
N HIS A 78 12.26 4.79 -11.04
CA HIS A 78 12.35 6.23 -11.22
C HIS A 78 10.98 6.90 -11.05
N THR A 79 9.94 6.26 -11.56
CA THR A 79 8.54 6.68 -11.39
C THR A 79 8.14 6.66 -9.91
N LEU A 80 8.43 5.58 -9.18
CA LEU A 80 8.17 5.49 -7.74
C LEU A 80 8.90 6.56 -6.94
N ARG A 81 10.16 6.84 -7.28
CA ARG A 81 10.98 7.88 -6.64
C ARG A 81 10.33 9.26 -6.82
N ALA A 82 9.94 9.60 -8.04
CA ALA A 82 9.38 10.90 -8.35
C ALA A 82 8.01 11.12 -7.69
N LEU A 83 7.15 10.10 -7.69
CA LEU A 83 5.88 10.13 -6.95
C LEU A 83 6.11 10.28 -5.44
N SER A 84 7.14 9.63 -4.89
CA SER A 84 7.45 9.71 -3.46
C SER A 84 7.89 11.11 -3.03
N VAL A 85 8.76 11.75 -3.82
CA VAL A 85 9.21 13.14 -3.58
C VAL A 85 8.05 14.12 -3.65
N ALA A 86 7.19 13.97 -4.66
CA ALA A 86 6.01 14.81 -4.82
C ALA A 86 4.99 14.61 -3.70
N MET A 87 4.82 13.38 -3.24
CA MET A 87 3.87 13.10 -2.16
C MET A 87 4.35 13.70 -0.84
N ARG A 88 5.67 13.66 -0.57
CA ARG A 88 6.28 14.23 0.63
C ARG A 88 5.90 15.69 0.85
N SER A 89 5.95 16.52 -0.20
CA SER A 89 5.61 17.94 -0.09
C SER A 89 4.11 18.20 0.13
N ARG A 90 3.25 17.20 -0.08
CA ARG A 90 1.78 17.30 -0.02
C ARG A 90 1.14 16.47 1.10
N LEU A 91 1.94 15.77 1.91
CA LEU A 91 1.45 14.92 3.02
C LEU A 91 0.52 15.65 3.99
N HIS A 92 0.82 16.93 4.28
CA HIS A 92 0.04 17.75 5.20
C HIS A 92 -1.38 18.02 4.70
N ALA A 93 -1.60 17.97 3.37
CA ALA A 93 -2.90 18.17 2.74
C ALA A 93 -3.75 16.89 2.69
N LEU A 94 -3.19 15.74 3.12
CA LEU A 94 -3.95 14.48 3.18
C LEU A 94 -4.80 14.41 4.44
N GLY A 95 -6.05 13.98 4.24
CA GLY A 95 -6.93 13.63 5.33
C GLY A 95 -6.47 12.37 6.08
N PRO A 96 -6.98 12.15 7.31
CA PRO A 96 -6.68 10.97 8.12
C PRO A 96 -6.83 9.62 7.39
N GLY A 97 -7.95 9.42 6.70
CA GLY A 97 -8.23 8.18 5.98
C GLY A 97 -7.32 7.97 4.77
N ASP A 98 -6.90 9.06 4.12
CA ASP A 98 -6.02 8.98 2.95
C ASP A 98 -4.61 8.56 3.35
N ARG A 99 -4.12 9.02 4.51
CA ARG A 99 -2.80 8.61 5.03
C ARG A 99 -2.74 7.12 5.34
N ALA A 100 -3.79 6.57 5.94
CA ALA A 100 -3.86 5.15 6.26
C ALA A 100 -3.89 4.27 4.99
N ARG A 101 -4.69 4.66 3.98
CA ARG A 101 -4.73 3.99 2.67
C ARG A 101 -3.41 4.10 1.91
N LEU A 102 -2.78 5.27 1.98
CA LEU A 102 -1.49 5.51 1.35
C LEU A 102 -0.37 4.68 2.00
N LEU A 103 -0.36 4.56 3.33
CA LEU A 103 0.57 3.69 4.06
C LEU A 103 0.44 2.23 3.61
N GLN A 104 -0.80 1.72 3.53
CA GLN A 104 -1.10 0.37 3.01
C GLN A 104 -0.56 0.18 1.59
N ALA A 105 -0.84 1.12 0.70
CA ALA A 105 -0.45 1.03 -0.70
C ALA A 105 1.06 1.05 -0.94
N LEU A 106 1.74 1.97 -0.26
CA LEU A 106 3.20 2.06 -0.33
C LEU A 106 3.86 0.80 0.25
N GLY A 107 3.24 0.16 1.26
CA GLY A 107 3.65 -1.16 1.75
C GLY A 107 3.58 -2.25 0.69
N ARG A 108 2.50 -2.28 -0.10
CA ARG A 108 2.35 -3.22 -1.23
C ARG A 108 3.41 -2.99 -2.31
N LEU A 109 3.63 -1.71 -2.67
CA LEU A 109 4.67 -1.33 -3.64
C LEU A 109 6.07 -1.69 -3.16
N ALA A 110 6.37 -1.43 -1.88
CA ALA A 110 7.66 -1.74 -1.26
C ALA A 110 8.04 -3.22 -1.44
N ARG A 111 7.10 -4.15 -1.18
CA ARG A 111 7.32 -5.59 -1.33
C ARG A 111 7.62 -6.03 -2.76
N ARG A 112 7.06 -5.34 -3.76
CA ARG A 112 7.17 -5.71 -5.18
C ARG A 112 8.32 -5.01 -5.91
N THR A 113 9.15 -4.24 -5.20
CA THR A 113 10.29 -3.54 -5.82
C THR A 113 11.28 -4.58 -6.38
N PRO A 114 11.49 -4.65 -7.71
CA PRO A 114 12.39 -5.64 -8.30
C PRO A 114 13.82 -5.42 -7.81
N GLY A 115 14.55 -6.48 -7.45
CA GLY A 115 15.97 -6.44 -7.07
C GLY A 115 16.29 -6.33 -5.58
N GLY A 116 15.31 -6.43 -4.69
CA GLY A 116 15.52 -6.48 -3.24
C GLY A 116 15.70 -5.09 -2.61
N ALA A 117 15.02 -4.89 -1.49
CA ALA A 117 14.80 -3.64 -0.75
C ALA A 117 13.99 -2.56 -1.52
N PRO A 118 12.98 -1.93 -0.87
CA PRO A 118 12.26 -0.80 -1.44
C PRO A 118 13.21 0.37 -1.72
N ALA A 119 12.87 1.22 -2.69
CA ALA A 119 13.65 2.44 -2.94
C ALA A 119 13.77 3.29 -1.66
N PRO A 120 14.94 3.87 -1.35
CA PRO A 120 15.12 4.66 -0.13
C PRO A 120 14.10 5.80 0.03
N GLU A 121 13.74 6.47 -1.06
CA GLU A 121 12.77 7.56 -1.03
C GLU A 121 11.34 7.08 -0.69
N LEU A 122 11.02 5.84 -1.09
CA LEU A 122 9.77 5.17 -0.74
C LEU A 122 9.78 4.80 0.76
N LEU A 123 10.90 4.31 1.28
CA LEU A 123 11.07 4.02 2.70
C LEU A 123 10.94 5.27 3.56
N ASP A 124 11.55 6.37 3.15
CA ASP A 124 11.42 7.64 3.86
C ASP A 124 9.98 8.16 3.84
N LEU A 125 9.28 8.07 2.70
CA LEU A 125 7.88 8.47 2.62
C LEU A 125 7.01 7.59 3.52
N LEU A 126 7.25 6.28 3.51
CA LEU A 126 6.63 5.32 4.42
C LEU A 126 6.89 5.69 5.88
N GLN A 127 8.12 6.08 6.22
CA GLN A 127 8.48 6.50 7.57
C GLN A 127 7.71 7.77 7.97
N LEU A 128 7.69 8.78 7.11
CA LEU A 128 6.96 10.03 7.36
C LEU A 128 5.45 9.78 7.52
N LEU A 129 4.89 8.89 6.71
CA LEU A 129 3.49 8.49 6.84
C LEU A 129 3.24 7.78 8.15
N ALA A 130 4.05 6.77 8.48
CA ALA A 130 3.96 6.05 9.73
C ALA A 130 4.05 6.96 10.96
N ASP A 131 4.90 7.99 10.91
CA ASP A 131 5.03 8.97 11.98
C ASP A 131 3.83 9.94 12.04
N SER A 132 3.12 10.14 10.92
CA SER A 132 2.01 11.10 10.79
C SER A 132 0.62 10.50 10.99
N VAL A 133 0.49 9.17 10.91
CA VAL A 133 -0.77 8.44 11.04
C VAL A 133 -1.12 8.28 12.52
N ARG A 134 -2.34 8.68 12.88
CA ARG A 134 -2.85 8.53 14.25
C ARG A 134 -3.54 7.19 14.42
N ALA A 135 -3.64 6.73 15.66
CA ALA A 135 -4.34 5.48 15.99
C ALA A 135 -5.81 5.48 15.51
N ASP A 136 -6.49 6.63 15.59
CA ASP A 136 -7.88 6.81 15.15
C ASP A 136 -8.04 6.63 13.62
N ASP A 137 -6.99 6.92 12.86
CA ASP A 137 -6.96 6.80 11.40
C ASP A 137 -6.95 5.32 10.99
N LEU A 138 -6.32 4.48 11.82
CA LEU A 138 -6.14 3.04 11.61
C LEU A 138 -7.36 2.23 12.03
N ALA A 139 -8.19 2.75 12.95
CA ALA A 139 -9.43 2.09 13.35
C ALA A 139 -10.41 1.92 12.18
N ARG A 140 -10.23 2.69 11.10
CA ARG A 140 -11.03 2.65 9.88
C ARG A 140 -10.46 1.71 8.82
N LEU A 141 -9.27 1.16 9.02
CA LEU A 141 -8.71 0.16 8.12
C LEU A 141 -9.47 -1.15 8.32
N ASP A 142 -9.79 -1.79 7.20
CA ASP A 142 -10.20 -3.17 7.21
C ASP A 142 -9.02 -4.07 7.65
N PRO A 143 -9.29 -5.32 8.06
CA PRO A 143 -8.24 -6.22 8.53
C PRO A 143 -7.12 -6.41 7.50
N VAL A 144 -7.49 -6.50 6.21
CA VAL A 144 -6.52 -6.63 5.11
C VAL A 144 -5.62 -5.39 4.99
N GLY A 145 -6.18 -4.19 5.11
CA GLY A 145 -5.43 -2.94 5.15
C GLY A 145 -4.52 -2.82 6.36
N ALA A 146 -4.97 -3.28 7.53
CA ALA A 146 -4.15 -3.30 8.73
C ALA A 146 -2.93 -4.24 8.59
N ALA A 147 -3.10 -5.45 8.02
CA ALA A 147 -1.98 -6.36 7.76
C ALA A 147 -0.99 -5.81 6.73
N ALA A 148 -1.49 -5.18 5.66
CA ALA A 148 -0.63 -4.57 4.66
C ALA A 148 0.14 -3.35 5.22
N ALA A 149 -0.49 -2.53 6.07
CA ALA A 149 0.19 -1.45 6.79
C ALA A 149 1.22 -1.98 7.80
N LEU A 150 0.94 -3.10 8.47
CA LEU A 150 1.87 -3.77 9.37
C LEU A 150 3.09 -4.30 8.62
N ALA A 151 2.88 -4.95 7.47
CA ALA A 151 3.95 -5.37 6.58
C ALA A 151 4.78 -4.18 6.06
N ALA A 152 4.13 -3.04 5.77
CA ALA A 152 4.84 -1.81 5.41
C ALA A 152 5.80 -1.37 6.53
N CYS A 153 5.36 -1.45 7.79
CA CYS A 153 6.18 -1.07 8.95
C CYS A 153 7.42 -1.96 9.11
N ALA A 154 7.36 -3.23 8.69
CA ALA A 154 8.50 -4.16 8.77
C ALA A 154 9.66 -3.76 7.84
N HIS A 155 9.39 -2.97 6.80
CA HIS A 155 10.41 -2.45 5.90
C HIS A 155 11.03 -1.13 6.37
N LEU A 156 10.52 -0.53 7.45
CA LEU A 156 10.98 0.78 7.91
C LEU A 156 12.34 0.67 8.62
N PRO A 157 13.26 1.62 8.36
CA PRO A 157 14.52 1.72 9.10
C PRO A 157 14.31 1.95 10.60
N ARG A 158 13.22 2.66 10.97
CA ARG A 158 12.84 2.94 12.34
C ARG A 158 11.42 2.46 12.61
N HIS A 159 11.29 1.50 13.53
CA HIS A 159 9.99 0.93 13.85
C HIS A 159 9.08 1.93 14.60
N PRO A 160 7.89 2.25 14.06
CA PRO A 160 6.94 3.14 14.68
C PRO A 160 6.16 2.37 15.76
N GLY A 161 6.78 2.14 16.93
CA GLY A 161 6.27 1.19 17.94
C GLY A 161 4.78 1.35 18.29
N ARG A 162 4.30 2.58 18.51
CA ARG A 162 2.87 2.83 18.80
C ARG A 162 1.94 2.45 17.64
N LEU A 163 2.36 2.70 16.40
CA LEU A 163 1.63 2.33 15.19
C LEU A 163 1.58 0.80 15.06
N VAL A 164 2.72 0.13 15.24
CA VAL A 164 2.84 -1.33 15.21
C VAL A 164 1.90 -1.98 16.23
N GLU A 165 1.91 -1.51 17.48
CA GLU A 165 1.03 -2.03 18.53
C GLU A 165 -0.47 -1.84 18.20
N THR A 166 -0.83 -0.71 17.58
CA THR A 166 -2.22 -0.43 17.17
C THR A 166 -2.65 -1.36 16.03
N LEU A 167 -1.80 -1.51 15.00
CA LEU A 167 -2.04 -2.40 13.87
C LEU A 167 -2.11 -3.87 14.31
N LYS A 168 -1.20 -4.29 15.21
CA LYS A 168 -1.20 -5.62 15.82
C LYS A 168 -2.49 -5.89 16.58
N SER A 169 -2.91 -4.96 17.44
CA SER A 169 -4.16 -5.10 18.21
C SER A 169 -5.39 -5.20 17.32
N ASN A 170 -5.44 -4.41 16.23
CA ASN A 170 -6.50 -4.50 15.23
C ASN A 170 -6.47 -5.88 14.53
N LEU A 171 -5.30 -6.32 14.09
CA LEU A 171 -5.10 -7.60 13.41
C LEU A 171 -5.55 -8.79 14.27
N LEU A 172 -5.12 -8.85 15.53
CA LEU A 172 -5.48 -9.93 16.46
C LEU A 172 -6.98 -9.96 16.76
N ARG A 173 -7.64 -8.79 16.83
CA ARG A 173 -9.10 -8.70 17.01
C ARG A 173 -9.86 -9.33 15.85
N HIS A 174 -9.32 -9.25 14.63
CA HIS A 174 -9.96 -9.70 13.40
C HIS A 174 -9.38 -11.00 12.83
N LEU A 175 -8.49 -11.67 13.58
CA LEU A 175 -7.72 -12.83 13.13
C LEU A 175 -8.56 -13.96 12.53
N GLN A 176 -9.78 -14.18 13.03
CA GLN A 176 -10.68 -15.22 12.51
C GLN A 176 -11.26 -14.90 11.12
N SER A 177 -11.41 -13.61 10.80
CA SER A 177 -11.97 -13.13 9.53
C SER A 177 -10.94 -12.89 8.43
N PHE A 178 -9.67 -13.18 8.69
CA PHE A 178 -8.59 -12.87 7.76
C PHE A 178 -8.53 -13.82 6.56
N PRO A 179 -8.28 -13.29 5.34
CA PRO A 179 -7.92 -14.11 4.19
C PRO A 179 -6.58 -14.82 4.42
N HIS A 180 -6.49 -16.09 4.00
CA HIS A 180 -5.32 -16.95 4.18
C HIS A 180 -4.02 -16.29 3.67
N ASP A 181 -4.04 -15.74 2.45
CA ASP A 181 -2.86 -15.15 1.79
C ASP A 181 -2.32 -13.89 2.48
N GLN A 182 -3.11 -13.27 3.37
CA GLN A 182 -2.70 -12.08 4.13
C GLN A 182 -2.19 -12.43 5.53
N LEU A 183 -2.50 -13.62 6.05
CA LEU A 183 -2.01 -14.08 7.35
C LEU A 183 -0.52 -14.39 7.33
N ASP A 184 -0.02 -15.03 6.27
CA ASP A 184 1.42 -15.31 6.12
C ASP A 184 2.24 -14.00 6.10
N ASN A 185 1.74 -12.99 5.38
CA ASN A 185 2.34 -11.66 5.32
C ASN A 185 2.35 -10.96 6.69
N ALA A 186 1.25 -11.06 7.43
CA ALA A 186 1.14 -10.50 8.78
C ALA A 186 2.07 -11.21 9.78
N ALA A 187 2.16 -12.54 9.71
CA ALA A 187 3.04 -13.33 10.57
C ALA A 187 4.51 -12.98 10.33
N GLN A 188 4.94 -12.86 9.07
CA GLN A 188 6.30 -12.46 8.73
C GLN A 188 6.60 -11.03 9.20
N ALA A 189 5.65 -10.09 9.03
CA ALA A 189 5.80 -8.72 9.50
C ALA A 189 5.98 -8.66 11.03
N LEU A 190 5.17 -9.42 11.78
CA LEU A 190 5.27 -9.47 13.24
C LEU A 190 6.56 -10.12 13.73
N ALA A 191 7.04 -11.18 13.07
CA ALA A 191 8.32 -11.78 13.38
C ALA A 191 9.49 -10.78 13.23
N CYS A 192 9.39 -9.87 12.27
CA CYS A 192 10.39 -8.81 12.06
C CYS A 192 10.24 -7.66 13.07
N LEU A 193 9.01 -7.26 13.40
CA LEU A 193 8.72 -6.06 14.18
C LEU A 193 8.71 -6.26 15.70
N SER A 194 8.38 -7.48 16.15
CA SER A 194 8.23 -7.81 17.57
C SER A 194 8.71 -9.24 17.83
N PRO A 195 10.02 -9.53 17.66
CA PRO A 195 10.57 -10.87 17.80
C PRO A 195 10.36 -11.47 19.21
N GLU A 196 10.18 -10.63 20.23
CA GLU A 196 9.84 -11.00 21.60
C GLU A 196 8.37 -11.37 21.82
N ASP A 197 7.46 -11.00 20.90
CA ASP A 197 6.02 -11.25 21.04
C ASP A 197 5.66 -12.67 20.55
N ALA A 198 5.99 -13.66 21.38
CA ALA A 198 5.69 -15.07 21.10
C ALA A 198 4.18 -15.37 21.07
N ALA A 199 3.38 -14.65 21.87
CA ALA A 199 1.94 -14.91 21.98
C ALA A 199 1.19 -14.51 20.70
N SER A 200 1.46 -13.31 20.17
CA SER A 200 0.84 -12.85 18.92
C SER A 200 1.23 -13.72 17.72
N ARG A 201 2.49 -14.18 17.67
CA ARG A 201 2.96 -15.11 16.63
C ARG A 201 2.29 -16.47 16.73
N ALA A 202 2.22 -17.06 17.92
CA ALA A 202 1.56 -18.33 18.13
C ALA A 202 0.08 -18.30 17.73
N ALA A 203 -0.63 -17.18 18.00
CA ALA A 203 -2.01 -17.01 17.57
C ALA A 203 -2.16 -17.02 16.03
N LEU A 204 -1.26 -16.34 15.33
CA LEU A 204 -1.21 -16.30 13.86
C LEU A 204 -0.86 -17.65 13.25
N GLU A 205 0.17 -18.32 13.77
CA GLU A 205 0.58 -19.65 13.32
C GLU A 205 -0.53 -20.69 13.56
N ALA A 206 -1.20 -20.64 14.71
CA ALA A 206 -2.34 -21.50 14.99
C ALA A 206 -3.48 -21.29 13.98
N ARG A 207 -3.77 -20.04 13.61
CA ARG A 207 -4.79 -19.72 12.60
C ARG A 207 -4.39 -20.21 11.21
N LEU A 208 -3.14 -19.98 10.82
CA LEU A 208 -2.58 -20.49 9.56
C LEU A 208 -2.66 -22.01 9.48
N HIS A 209 -2.33 -22.71 10.58
CA HIS A 209 -2.41 -24.17 10.63
C HIS A 209 -3.84 -24.69 10.52
N GLN A 210 -4.81 -24.04 11.18
CA GLN A 210 -6.23 -24.38 11.05
C GLN A 210 -6.73 -24.26 9.61
N LEU A 211 -6.31 -23.22 8.88
CA LEU A 211 -6.71 -23.00 7.49
C LEU A 211 -6.03 -23.95 6.49
N LYS A 212 -4.87 -24.51 6.84
CA LYS A 212 -4.16 -25.51 6.01
C LYS A 212 -4.72 -26.93 6.16
N LEU A 213 -5.50 -27.18 7.23
CA LEU A 213 -6.06 -28.49 7.56
C LEU A 213 -7.57 -28.61 7.30
N GLY A 214 -8.27 -27.50 7.06
CA GLY A 214 -9.71 -27.46 6.73
C GLY A 214 -9.94 -27.19 5.26
#